data_AF-A0AA42AYX4-F1
#
_entry.id   AF-A0AA42AYX4-F1
#
_cell.length_a   1.000
_cell.length_b   1.000
_cell.length_c   1.000
_cell.angle_alpha   90.00
_cell.angle_beta   90.00
_cell.angle_gamma   90.00
#
_symmetry.space_group_name_H-M   'P 1'
#
loop_
_entity.id
_entity.type
_entity.pdbx_description
1 polymer ?
#
loop_
_entity_poly.entity_id
_entity_poly.type
_entity_poly.pdbx_seq_one_letter_code
_entity_poly.pdbx_strand_id
1 'polypeptide(L)' 'MMYLGSNLPILPIIVWDGKPIGDGKVGDLTIALSDLLWDDMVAGPGRIRVPYA' A
#
# COMPACT_ATOMS: atom_id res chain seq x y z
N MET A 1 5.73 2.33 -9.59
CA MET A 1 5.61 0.86 -9.38
C MET A 1 5.49 0.59 -7.90
N MET A 2 4.97 -0.57 -7.48
CA MET A 2 4.88 -0.96 -6.07
C MET A 2 4.90 -2.48 -5.90
N TYR A 3 5.36 -2.97 -4.73
CA TYR A 3 5.14 -4.34 -4.29
C TYR A 3 3.83 -4.44 -3.51
N LEU A 4 3.12 -5.56 -3.67
CA LEU A 4 1.96 -5.94 -2.87
C LEU A 4 2.20 -7.32 -2.25
N GLY A 5 1.85 -7.46 -0.99
CA GLY A 5 1.89 -8.73 -0.29
C GLY A 5 1.05 -8.71 0.99
N SER A 6 0.66 -9.88 1.47
CA SER A 6 -0.20 -9.98 2.66
C SER A 6 0.45 -9.41 3.93
N ASN A 7 1.78 -9.51 4.05
CA ASN A 7 2.57 -8.90 5.14
C ASN A 7 3.16 -7.54 4.76
N LEU A 8 2.96 -7.09 3.52
CA LEU A 8 3.51 -5.86 2.98
C LEU A 8 2.44 -5.22 2.08
N PRO A 9 1.43 -4.56 2.68
CA PRO A 9 0.20 -4.20 1.98
C PRO A 9 0.48 -3.40 0.70
N ILE A 10 1.27 -2.33 0.79
CA ILE A 10 1.81 -1.60 -0.37
C ILE A 10 3.21 -1.10 -0.01
N LEU A 11 4.21 -1.36 -0.88
CA LEU A 11 5.54 -0.75 -0.80
C LEU A 11 5.89 -0.07 -2.13
N PRO A 12 5.95 1.27 -2.20
CA PRO A 12 6.31 1.99 -3.41
C PRO A 12 7.75 1.69 -3.85
N ILE A 13 7.95 1.52 -5.16
CA ILE A 13 9.27 1.42 -5.79
C ILE A 13 9.53 2.74 -6.50
N ILE A 14 10.54 3.48 -6.02
CA ILE A 14 10.95 4.79 -6.55
C ILE A 14 12.25 4.74 -7.35
N VAL A 15 12.99 3.63 -7.31
CA VAL A 15 14.22 3.40 -8.06
C VAL A 15 14.19 1.99 -8.65
N TRP A 16 14.59 1.86 -9.90
CA TRP A 16 14.69 0.59 -10.61
C TRP A 16 15.98 0.55 -11.43
N ASP A 17 16.77 -0.51 -11.27
CA ASP A 17 18.08 -0.67 -11.91
C ASP A 17 19.00 0.55 -11.76
N GLY A 18 19.00 1.14 -10.56
CA GLY A 18 19.79 2.34 -10.24
C GLY A 18 19.27 3.64 -10.84
N LYS A 19 18.12 3.64 -11.52
CA LYS A 19 17.49 4.82 -12.10
C LYS A 19 16.23 5.20 -11.33
N PRO A 20 16.01 6.49 -11.01
CA PRO A 20 14.76 6.92 -10.40
C PRO A 20 13.59 6.69 -11.36
N ILE A 21 12.46 6.21 -10.83
CA ILE A 21 11.20 6.14 -11.55
C ILE A 21 10.52 7.51 -11.41
N GLY A 22 10.20 8.17 -12.52
CA GLY A 22 9.60 9.50 -12.50
C GLY A 22 10.54 10.53 -11.87
N ASP A 23 10.09 11.19 -10.81
CA ASP A 23 10.87 12.15 -10.02
C ASP A 23 11.59 11.52 -8.82
N GLY A 24 11.55 10.19 -8.70
CA GLY A 24 12.14 9.46 -7.57
C GLY A 24 11.36 9.62 -6.27
N LYS A 25 10.12 10.12 -6.31
CA LYS A 25 9.24 10.21 -5.15
C LYS A 25 8.08 9.23 -5.27
N VAL A 26 7.40 9.02 -4.14
CA VAL A 26 6.15 8.26 -4.12
C VAL A 26 5.10 9.08 -4.85
N GLY A 27 4.50 8.50 -5.89
CA GLY A 27 3.44 9.16 -6.65
C GLY A 27 2.10 9.13 -5.92
N ASP A 28 1.29 10.16 -6.15
CA ASP A 28 -0.02 10.37 -5.51
C ASP A 28 -0.97 9.17 -5.63
N LEU A 29 -0.93 8.45 -6.77
CA LEU A 29 -1.72 7.24 -6.97
C LEU A 29 -1.39 6.15 -5.94
N THR A 30 -0.11 6.01 -5.57
CA THR A 30 0.31 4.99 -4.60
C THR A 30 -0.17 5.34 -3.19
N ILE A 31 -0.22 6.64 -2.88
CA ILE A 31 -0.76 7.15 -1.62
C ILE A 31 -2.26 6.88 -1.56
N ALA A 32 -3.01 7.27 -2.60
CA ALA A 32 -4.45 7.04 -2.65
C ALA A 32 -4.83 5.55 -2.56
N LEU A 33 -4.04 4.67 -3.17
CA LEU A 33 -4.22 3.22 -3.04
C LEU A 33 -3.91 2.70 -1.63
N SER A 34 -2.91 3.28 -0.96
CA SER A 34 -2.59 2.93 0.43
C SER A 34 -3.73 3.29 1.37
N ASP A 35 -4.32 4.47 1.20
CA ASP A 35 -5.45 4.92 2.01
C ASP A 35 -6.68 4.03 1.76
N LEU A 36 -6.98 3.73 0.48
CA LEU A 36 -8.11 2.87 0.12
C LEU A 36 -7.95 1.44 0.65
N LEU A 37 -6.73 0.87 0.60
CA LEU A 37 -6.46 -0.45 1.16
C LEU A 37 -6.59 -0.46 2.69
N TRP A 38 -6.10 0.58 3.36
CA TRP A 38 -6.25 0.72 4.80
C TRP A 38 -7.73 0.73 5.21
N ASP A 39 -8.55 1.52 4.52
CA ASP A 39 -9.98 1.59 4.77
C ASP A 39 -10.68 0.24 4.57
N ASP A 40 -10.33 -0.51 3.51
CA ASP A 40 -10.86 -1.86 3.29
C ASP A 40 -10.39 -2.86 4.36
N MET A 41 -9.14 -2.76 4.82
CA MET A 41 -8.64 -3.63 5.88
C MET A 41 -9.37 -3.41 7.21
N VAL A 42 -9.81 -2.18 7.48
CA VAL A 42 -10.51 -1.80 8.71
C VAL A 42 -12.02 -2.03 8.62
N ALA A 43 -12.65 -1.64 7.51
CA ALA A 43 -14.10 -1.54 7.36
C ALA A 43 -14.67 -2.34 6.17
N GLY A 44 -13.82 -3.05 5.44
CA GLY A 44 -14.22 -3.83 4.27
C GLY A 44 -15.19 -4.97 4.61
N PRO A 45 -16.02 -5.38 3.65
CA PRO A 45 -16.92 -6.51 3.82
C PRO A 45 -16.13 -7.79 4.11
N GLY A 46 -16.60 -8.60 5.07
CA GLY A 46 -15.90 -9.83 5.47
C GLY A 46 -14.68 -9.62 6.37
N ARG A 47 -14.48 -8.42 6.92
CA ARG A 47 -13.59 -8.20 8.07
C ARG A 47 -14.29 -8.60 9.37
N ILE A 48 -13.59 -9.35 10.21
CA ILE A 48 -14.08 -9.81 11.51
C ILE A 48 -13.26 -9.11 12.59
N ARG A 49 -13.92 -8.40 13.51
CA ARG A 49 -13.25 -7.81 14.67
C ARG A 49 -12.83 -8.92 15.61
N VAL A 50 -11.52 -9.08 15.82
CA VAL A 50 -10.96 -10.03 16.78
C VAL A 50 -10.96 -9.37 18.16
N PRO A 51 -11.65 -9.93 19.16
CA PRO A 51 -11.58 -9.40 20.52
C PRO A 51 -10.21 -9.71 21.12
N TYR A 52 -9.55 -8.68 21.64
CA TYR A 52 -8.35 -8.82 22.46
C TYR A 52 -8.77 -8.70 23.93
N ALA A 53 -8.18 -9.54 24.80
CA ALA A 53 -8.44 -9.58 26.24
C ALA A 53 -7.61 -8.53 26.99
#